data_AF-A0A528V2L5-F1
#
_entry.id   AF-A0A528V2L5-F1
#
_cell.length_a   1.000
_cell.length_b   1.000
_cell.length_c   1.000
_cell.angle_alpha   90.00
_cell.angle_beta   90.00
_cell.angle_gamma   90.00
#
_symmetry.space_group_name_H-M   'P 1'
#
loop_
_entity.id
_entity.type
_entity.pdbx_description
1 polymer ?
#
loop_
_entity_poly.entity_id
_entity_poly.type
_entity_poly.pdbx_seq_one_letter_code
_entity_poly.pdbx_strand_id
1 'polypeptide(L)'
;MRDAIDEHSERWRKRDYLLGFGIGIARGHATIGRIGFDQRADYAVIGTVSNHAARLCEEARSRQILVSQRVLGAVESLVESVPVGELTLKG
;
A
#
# COMPACT_ATOMS: atom_id res chain seq x y z
N MET A 1 -1.51 -11.39 6.60
CA MET A 1 -0.34 -10.63 6.09
C MET A 1 0.47 -10.00 7.21
N ARG A 2 -0.14 -9.22 8.14
CA ARG A 2 0.59 -8.64 9.27
C ARG A 2 1.33 -9.69 10.09
N ASP A 3 0.62 -10.75 10.48
CA ASP A 3 1.16 -11.82 11.34
C ASP A 3 2.36 -12.53 10.68
N ALA A 4 2.28 -12.77 9.37
CA ALA A 4 3.38 -13.35 8.62
C ALA A 4 4.62 -12.42 8.61
N ILE A 5 4.43 -11.10 8.47
CA ILE A 5 5.55 -10.16 8.51
C ILE A 5 6.11 -10.04 9.94
N ASP A 6 5.27 -10.05 10.96
CA ASP A 6 5.73 -10.02 12.36
C ASP A 6 6.64 -11.21 12.67
N GLU A 7 6.27 -12.41 12.23
CA GLU A 7 7.10 -13.61 12.39
C GLU A 7 8.50 -13.41 11.78
N HIS A 8 8.57 -12.79 10.61
CA HIS A 8 9.84 -12.48 9.96
C HIS A 8 10.59 -11.37 10.70
N SER A 9 9.90 -10.31 11.11
CA SER A 9 10.49 -9.21 11.88
C SER A 9 11.13 -9.70 13.18
N GLU A 10 10.56 -10.69 13.86
CA GLU A 10 11.17 -11.32 15.04
C GLU A 10 12.51 -12.02 14.72
N ARG A 11 12.59 -12.71 13.58
CA ARG A 11 13.85 -13.33 13.13
C ARG A 11 14.95 -12.32 12.85
N TRP A 12 14.58 -11.13 12.36
CA TRP A 12 15.52 -10.05 12.08
C TRP A 12 15.90 -9.24 13.31
N ARG A 13 14.97 -9.11 14.27
CA ARG A 13 15.26 -8.47 15.56
C ARG A 13 16.36 -9.20 16.33
N LYS A 14 16.41 -10.54 16.26
CA LYS A 14 17.50 -11.35 16.82
C LYS A 14 18.89 -11.07 16.21
N ARG A 15 18.94 -10.30 15.12
CA ARG A 15 20.15 -9.86 14.43
C ARG A 15 20.34 -8.34 14.55
N ASP A 16 19.68 -7.71 15.53
CA ASP A 16 19.68 -6.26 15.77
C ASP A 16 19.13 -5.40 14.63
N TYR A 17 18.27 -5.97 13.77
CA TYR A 17 17.55 -5.22 12.75
C TYR A 17 16.08 -5.01 13.14
N LEU A 18 15.65 -3.75 13.13
CA LEU A 18 14.24 -3.40 13.31
C LEU A 18 13.55 -3.32 11.94
N LEU A 19 12.71 -4.30 11.65
CA LEU A 19 11.88 -4.31 10.45
C LEU A 19 10.44 -3.93 10.76
N GLY A 20 9.97 -2.88 10.10
CA GLY A 20 8.56 -2.52 10.02
C GLY A 20 8.02 -2.68 8.61
N PHE A 21 6.71 -2.66 8.47
CA PHE A 21 6.05 -2.62 7.17
C PHE A 21 4.82 -1.71 7.25
N GLY A 22 4.58 -0.97 6.18
CA GLY A 22 3.36 -0.19 5.97
C GLY A 22 2.75 -0.59 4.63
N ILE A 23 1.43 -0.47 4.48
CA ILE A 23 0.73 -0.77 3.22
C ILE A 23 -0.20 0.38 2.89
N GLY A 24 -0.15 0.85 1.65
CA GLY A 24 -1.12 1.78 1.06
C GLY A 24 -1.99 1.10 0.01
N ILE A 25 -3.31 1.25 0.11
CA ILE A 25 -4.27 0.69 -0.85
C ILE A 25 -5.16 1.82 -1.39
N ALA A 26 -5.15 2.02 -2.70
CA ALA A 26 -6.02 2.97 -3.37
C ALA A 26 -6.89 2.27 -4.42
N ARG A 27 -8.09 2.82 -4.65
CA ARG A 27 -9.01 2.37 -5.71
C ARG A 27 -9.38 3.55 -6.61
N GLY A 28 -9.32 3.31 -7.92
CA GLY A 28 -9.57 4.32 -8.94
C GLY A 28 -9.35 3.76 -10.34
N HIS A 29 -9.52 4.61 -11.35
CA HIS A 29 -9.30 4.25 -12.74
C HIS A 29 -7.81 4.28 -13.09
N ALA A 30 -7.41 3.33 -13.94
CA ALA A 30 -6.09 3.27 -14.54
C ALA A 30 -6.16 2.47 -15.84
N THR A 31 -5.13 2.66 -16.67
CA THR A 31 -4.89 1.83 -17.85
C THR A 31 -3.93 0.72 -17.47
N ILE A 32 -4.22 -0.52 -17.86
CA ILE A 32 -3.35 -1.68 -17.62
C ILE A 32 -3.01 -2.35 -18.96
N GLY A 33 -1.78 -2.84 -19.11
CA GLY A 33 -1.34 -3.51 -20.32
C GLY A 33 0.17 -3.72 -20.38
N ARG A 34 0.67 -4.04 -21.58
CA ARG A 34 2.11 -4.09 -21.85
C ARG A 34 2.65 -2.67 -21.96
N ILE A 35 3.51 -2.27 -21.03
CA ILE A 35 4.14 -0.95 -20.96
C ILE A 35 5.64 -1.10 -21.19
N GLY A 36 6.21 -0.30 -22.09
CA GLY A 36 7.65 -0.31 -22.40
C GLY A 36 7.92 -0.38 -23.90
N PHE A 37 9.12 -0.84 -24.26
CA PHE A 37 9.56 -1.02 -25.65
C PHE A 37 10.00 -2.46 -25.88
N ASP A 38 10.41 -2.76 -27.11
CA ASP A 38 10.42 -4.14 -27.59
C ASP A 38 11.24 -5.12 -26.73
N GLN A 39 12.44 -4.72 -26.32
CA GLN A 39 13.33 -5.55 -25.48
C GLN A 39 13.11 -5.39 -23.97
N ARG A 40 12.28 -4.43 -23.54
CA ARG A 40 11.98 -4.17 -22.13
C ARG A 40 10.55 -3.67 -21.99
N ALA A 41 9.65 -4.60 -21.72
CA ALA A 41 8.26 -4.29 -21.44
C ALA A 41 7.76 -5.14 -20.28
N ASP A 42 6.95 -4.51 -19.43
CA ASP A 42 6.31 -5.12 -18.28
C ASP A 42 4.79 -5.09 -18.45
N TYR A 43 4.09 -6.03 -17.82
CA TYR A 43 2.65 -5.90 -17.61
C TYR A 43 2.41 -4.96 -16.43
N ALA A 44 2.02 -3.73 -16.71
CA ALA A 44 1.98 -2.66 -15.72
C ALA A 44 0.73 -1.79 -15.81
N VAL A 45 0.54 -0.97 -14.78
CA VAL A 45 -0.59 -0.05 -14.63
C VAL A 45 -0.09 1.39 -14.71
N ILE A 46 -0.77 2.22 -15.50
CA ILE A 46 -0.56 3.67 -15.59
C ILE A 46 -1.83 4.39 -15.16
N GLY A 47 -1.73 5.25 -14.15
CA GLY A 47 -2.83 6.09 -13.69
C GLY A 47 -2.54 6.77 -12.36
N THR A 48 -3.36 7.74 -11.98
CA THR A 48 -3.19 8.46 -10.71
C THR A 48 -3.40 7.57 -9.48
N VAL A 49 -4.15 6.47 -9.62
CA VAL A 49 -4.41 5.52 -8.52
C VAL A 49 -3.13 4.79 -8.05
N SER A 50 -2.17 4.49 -8.93
CA SER A 50 -0.93 3.84 -8.51
C SER A 50 -0.08 4.78 -7.66
N ASN A 51 0.00 6.05 -8.07
CA ASN A 51 0.64 7.10 -7.27
C ASN A 51 -0.07 7.29 -5.92
N HIS A 52 -1.40 7.34 -5.90
CA HIS A 52 -2.16 7.48 -4.66
C HIS A 52 -1.91 6.32 -3.69
N ALA A 53 -1.88 5.07 -4.17
CA ALA A 53 -1.54 3.91 -3.35
C ALA A 53 -0.10 4.02 -2.79
N ALA A 54 0.86 4.45 -3.62
CA ALA A 54 2.23 4.67 -3.17
C ALA A 54 2.34 5.76 -2.09
N ARG A 55 1.62 6.89 -2.23
CA ARG A 55 1.62 7.95 -1.21
C ARG A 55 0.98 7.51 0.11
N LEU A 56 -0.11 6.76 0.06
CA LEU A 56 -0.67 6.14 1.27
C LEU A 56 0.33 5.17 1.91
N CYS A 57 1.12 4.46 1.10
CA CYS A 57 2.14 3.55 1.60
C CYS A 57 3.30 4.30 2.27
N GLU A 58 3.69 5.45 1.73
CA GLU A 58 4.74 6.32 2.29
C GLU A 58 4.34 6.89 3.67
N GLU A 59 3.06 7.25 3.85
CA GLU A 59 2.53 7.74 5.14
C GLU A 59 2.23 6.62 6.15
N ALA A 60 2.11 5.38 5.69
CA ALA A 60 1.76 4.26 6.55
C ALA A 60 2.89 3.93 7.53
N ARG A 61 2.61 4.07 8.84
CA ARG A 61 3.53 3.66 9.89
C ARG A 61 3.68 2.14 9.94
N SER A 62 4.68 1.65 10.68
CA SER A 62 4.85 0.22 10.90
C SER A 62 3.56 -0.44 11.42
N ARG A 63 3.19 -1.57 10.83
CA ARG A 63 1.95 -2.35 11.02
C ARG A 63 0.66 -1.67 10.53
N GLN A 64 0.73 -0.47 9.97
CA GLN A 64 -0.42 0.26 9.48
C GLN A 64 -0.78 -0.12 8.05
N ILE A 65 -2.08 -0.21 7.78
CA ILE A 65 -2.63 -0.32 6.43
C ILE A 65 -3.50 0.91 6.23
N LEU A 66 -3.07 1.82 5.36
CA LEU A 66 -3.83 2.99 4.98
C LEU A 66 -4.58 2.71 3.69
N VAL A 67 -5.85 3.11 3.66
CA VAL A 67 -6.71 2.89 2.51
C VAL A 67 -7.38 4.20 2.10
N SER A 68 -7.54 4.41 0.80
CA SER A 68 -8.34 5.54 0.31
C SER A 68 -9.82 5.37 0.70
N GLN A 69 -10.58 6.47 0.80
CA GLN A 69 -12.02 6.42 1.10
C GLN A 69 -12.82 5.51 0.14
N ARG A 70 -12.44 5.47 -1.15
CA ARG A 70 -13.06 4.58 -2.15
C ARG A 70 -12.83 3.09 -1.89
N VAL A 71 -11.71 2.73 -1.24
CA VAL A 71 -11.47 1.36 -0.79
C VAL A 71 -12.35 1.07 0.42
N LEU A 72 -12.35 1.96 1.42
CA LEU A 72 -13.17 1.79 2.62
C LEU A 72 -14.65 1.57 2.28
N GLY A 73 -15.25 2.43 1.45
CA GLY A 73 -16.65 2.25 1.04
C GLY A 73 -16.94 0.95 0.26
N ALA A 74 -15.92 0.22 -0.20
CA ALA A 74 -16.08 -1.08 -0.84
C ALA A 74 -15.97 -2.26 0.13
N VAL A 75 -15.33 -2.06 1.30
CA VAL A 75 -14.99 -3.13 2.24
C VAL A 75 -15.45 -2.86 3.67
N GLU A 76 -16.12 -1.75 3.94
CA GLU A 76 -16.51 -1.31 5.29
C GLU A 76 -17.31 -2.35 6.08
N SER A 77 -18.10 -3.19 5.40
CA SER A 77 -18.86 -4.28 6.02
C SER A 77 -18.02 -5.51 6.36
N LEU A 78 -16.77 -5.58 5.87
CA LEU A 78 -15.89 -6.73 6.00
C LEU A 78 -14.71 -6.48 6.94
N VAL A 79 -14.45 -5.22 7.32
CA VAL A 79 -13.26 -4.84 8.08
C VAL A 79 -13.59 -3.84 9.17
N GLU A 80 -12.91 -3.97 10.31
CA GLU A 80 -12.82 -2.90 11.30
C GLU A 80 -11.85 -1.83 10.80
N SER A 81 -12.24 -0.56 10.91
CA SER A 81 -11.42 0.57 10.48
C SER A 81 -11.54 1.74 11.45
N VAL A 82 -10.48 2.55 11.52
CA VAL A 82 -10.41 3.74 12.38
C VAL A 82 -9.99 4.92 11.50
N PRO A 83 -10.68 6.08 11.58
CA PRO A 83 -10.27 7.26 10.85
C PRO A 83 -8.90 7.75 11.35
N VAL A 84 -8.02 8.11 10.41
CA VAL A 84 -6.66 8.58 10.70
C VAL A 84 -6.52 10.11 10.63
N GLY A 85 -7.65 10.81 10.43
CA GLY A 85 -7.68 12.25 10.18
C GLY A 85 -7.33 12.59 8.74
N GLU A 86 -7.05 13.87 8.50
CA GLU A 86 -6.62 14.36 7.19
C GLU A 86 -5.13 14.08 6.98
N LEU A 87 -4.79 13.61 5.78
CA LEU A 87 -3.42 13.40 5.34
C LEU A 87 -3.15 14.25 4.10
N THR A 88 -2.12 15.09 4.16
CA THR A 88 -1.63 15.83 3.00
C THR A 88 -0.65 14.95 2.23
N LEU A 89 -1.13 14.33 1.16
CA LEU A 89 -0.29 13.50 0.30
C LEU A 89 0.45 14.37 -0.72
N LYS A 90 1.70 14.02 -1.02
CA LYS A 90 2.49 14.70 -2.05
C LYS A 90 1.88 14.51 -3.43
N GLY A 91 1.55 15.62 -4.11
CA GLY A 91 1.06 15.65 -5.49
C GLY A 91 0.16 16.83 -5.76
#